data_AF-A0A8T3MKB7-F1
#
_entry.id   AF-A0A8T3MKB7-F1
#
_cell.length_a   1.000
_cell.length_b   1.000
_cell.length_c   1.000
_cell.angle_alpha   90.00
_cell.angle_beta   90.00
_cell.angle_gamma   90.00
#
_symmetry.space_group_name_H-M   'P 1'
#
loop_
_entity.id
_entity.type
_entity.pdbx_description
1 polymer ?
#
loop_
_entity_poly.entity_id
_entity_poly.type
_entity_poly.pdbx_seq_one_letter_code
_entity_poly.pdbx_strand_id
1 'polypeptide(L)'
;MKIQFEHPTQLLASTFLRALAQDEPQVAWERLSREGRGLLEGIYAARANVLLHRAAGVGSAGTDERLADVIAPLREAALRACGGPERILGLGVSAARMPDRHTAFVLLLPDFGEERIVNESDWRPAHLLAFTYESREWLVDLGRTALLSAEAGLPDPLGEIRA
;
A
#
# COMPACT_ATOMS: atom_id res chain seq x y z
N MET A 1 17.20 24.57 -14.38
CA MET A 1 16.50 23.85 -13.30
C MET A 1 15.92 22.58 -13.90
N LYS A 2 16.58 21.42 -13.70
CA LYS A 2 16.05 20.13 -14.17
C LYS A 2 14.87 19.79 -13.26
N ILE A 3 13.65 19.81 -13.78
CA ILE A 3 12.50 19.22 -13.10
C ILE A 3 12.82 17.73 -12.98
N GLN A 4 13.19 17.27 -11.79
CA GLN A 4 13.24 15.84 -11.50
C GLN A 4 11.78 15.39 -11.61
N PHE A 5 11.41 14.77 -12.73
CA PHE A 5 10.10 14.18 -12.86
C PHE A 5 9.99 13.08 -11.81
N GLU A 6 9.17 13.31 -10.79
CA GLU A 6 8.83 12.29 -9.80
C GLU A 6 8.21 11.11 -10.53
N HIS A 7 8.67 9.90 -10.21
CA HIS A 7 8.08 8.70 -10.79
C HIS A 7 6.64 8.57 -10.28
N PRO A 8 5.65 8.15 -11.12
CA PRO A 8 4.24 8.12 -10.72
C PRO A 8 3.94 7.34 -9.44
N THR A 9 4.78 6.37 -9.10
CA THR A 9 4.65 5.56 -7.88
C THR A 9 4.82 6.36 -6.59
N GLN A 10 5.50 7.51 -6.60
CA GLN A 10 5.65 8.36 -5.41
C GLN A 10 4.30 8.95 -5.01
N LEU A 11 3.61 9.59 -5.97
CA LEU A 11 2.26 10.11 -5.76
C LEU A 11 1.29 8.98 -5.41
N LEU A 12 1.39 7.85 -6.11
CA LEU A 12 0.59 6.65 -5.84
C LEU A 12 0.75 6.14 -4.40
N ALA A 13 1.97 6.09 -3.88
CA ALA A 13 2.25 5.70 -2.50
C ALA A 13 1.51 6.61 -1.52
N SER A 14 1.69 7.92 -1.66
CA SER A 14 1.05 8.92 -0.81
C SER A 14 -0.48 8.87 -0.90
N THR A 15 -1.03 8.68 -2.09
CA THR A 15 -2.49 8.52 -2.30
C THR A 15 -3.02 7.27 -1.63
N PHE A 16 -2.35 6.13 -1.80
CA PHE A 16 -2.78 4.86 -1.23
C PHE A 16 -2.71 4.86 0.31
N LEU A 17 -1.59 5.33 0.88
CA LEU A 17 -1.42 5.44 2.33
C LEU A 17 -2.45 6.39 2.94
N ARG A 18 -2.71 7.54 2.29
CA ARG A 18 -3.77 8.45 2.70
C ARG A 18 -5.15 7.80 2.68
N ALA A 19 -5.47 7.07 1.61
CA ALA A 19 -6.76 6.38 1.49
C ALA A 19 -6.97 5.36 2.62
N LEU A 20 -5.92 4.60 3.00
CA LEU A 20 -6.00 3.72 4.15
C LEU A 20 -6.18 4.50 5.47
N ALA A 21 -5.43 5.58 5.68
CA ALA A 21 -5.55 6.38 6.90
C ALA A 21 -6.95 7.03 7.05
N GLN A 22 -7.50 7.54 5.95
CA GLN A 22 -8.76 8.30 5.90
C GLN A 22 -10.00 7.42 5.68
N ASP A 23 -9.84 6.10 5.61
CA ASP A 23 -10.93 5.14 5.40
C ASP A 23 -11.67 5.37 4.07
N GLU A 24 -10.90 5.51 2.99
CA GLU A 24 -11.37 5.69 1.61
C GLU A 24 -11.21 4.37 0.82
N PRO A 25 -12.10 3.38 1.00
CA PRO A 25 -11.90 2.04 0.47
C PRO A 25 -11.88 2.00 -1.07
N GLN A 26 -12.66 2.84 -1.74
CA GLN A 26 -12.66 2.95 -3.20
C GLN A 26 -11.30 3.40 -3.74
N VAL A 27 -10.71 4.44 -3.13
CA VAL A 27 -9.40 4.96 -3.55
C VAL A 27 -8.31 3.93 -3.30
N ALA A 28 -8.32 3.27 -2.13
CA ALA A 28 -7.37 2.22 -1.82
C ALA A 28 -7.47 1.06 -2.83
N TRP A 29 -8.69 0.59 -3.12
CA TRP A 29 -8.97 -0.50 -4.05
C TRP A 29 -8.47 -0.23 -5.47
N GLU A 30 -8.74 0.97 -5.99
CA GLU A 30 -8.32 1.38 -7.32
C GLU A 30 -6.80 1.38 -7.49
N ARG A 31 -6.05 1.56 -6.41
CA ARG A 31 -4.58 1.55 -6.44
C ARG A 31 -3.96 0.17 -6.27
N LEU A 32 -4.75 -0.87 -5.96
CA LEU A 32 -4.26 -2.24 -5.83
C LEU A 32 -4.11 -2.92 -7.19
N SER A 33 -3.06 -3.73 -7.30
CA SER A 33 -2.87 -4.70 -8.39
C SER A 33 -3.96 -5.77 -8.40
N ARG A 34 -4.14 -6.44 -9.53
CA ARG A 34 -5.07 -7.58 -9.68
C ARG A 34 -4.81 -8.68 -8.66
N GLU A 35 -3.53 -8.98 -8.40
CA GLU A 35 -3.15 -10.00 -7.41
C GLU A 35 -3.54 -9.57 -6.00
N GLY A 36 -3.25 -8.31 -5.64
CA GLY A 36 -3.67 -7.73 -4.36
C GLY A 36 -5.20 -7.74 -4.18
N ARG A 37 -5.95 -7.37 -5.22
CA ARG A 37 -7.42 -7.43 -5.22
C ARG A 37 -7.92 -8.86 -5.03
N GLY A 38 -7.39 -9.82 -5.79
CA GLY A 38 -7.77 -11.23 -5.69
C GLY A 38 -7.48 -11.84 -4.32
N LEU A 39 -6.38 -11.44 -3.67
CA LEU A 39 -6.09 -11.84 -2.28
C LEU A 39 -7.19 -11.35 -1.33
N LEU A 40 -7.57 -10.07 -1.41
CA LEU A 40 -8.60 -9.49 -0.55
C LEU A 40 -9.99 -10.09 -0.81
N GLU A 41 -10.34 -10.36 -2.07
CA GLU A 41 -11.58 -11.07 -2.42
C GLU A 41 -11.60 -12.49 -1.81
N GLY A 42 -10.47 -13.20 -1.84
CA GLY A 42 -10.33 -14.51 -1.21
C GLY A 42 -10.48 -14.47 0.31
N ILE A 43 -9.86 -13.48 0.96
CA ILE A 43 -10.00 -13.24 2.41
C ILE A 43 -11.45 -12.93 2.76
N TYR A 44 -12.10 -12.05 2.00
CA TYR A 44 -13.50 -11.73 2.19
C TYR A 44 -14.40 -12.96 2.00
N ALA A 45 -14.16 -13.76 0.95
CA ALA A 45 -14.92 -14.99 0.69
C ALA A 45 -14.87 -15.96 1.89
N ALA A 46 -13.68 -16.16 2.45
CA ALA A 46 -13.48 -16.98 3.63
C ALA A 46 -14.22 -16.42 4.86
N ARG A 47 -14.09 -15.11 5.13
CA ARG A 47 -14.70 -14.42 6.27
C ARG A 47 -16.23 -14.40 6.22
N ALA A 48 -16.78 -14.07 5.06
CA ALA A 48 -18.21 -13.98 4.83
C ALA A 48 -18.85 -15.35 4.56
N ASN A 49 -18.06 -16.44 4.52
CA ASN A 49 -18.50 -17.80 4.20
C ASN A 49 -19.29 -17.86 2.87
N VAL A 50 -18.77 -17.19 1.84
CA VAL A 50 -19.35 -17.16 0.49
C VAL A 50 -18.41 -17.83 -0.52
N LEU A 51 -18.98 -18.35 -1.60
CA LEU A 51 -18.19 -18.92 -2.68
C LEU A 51 -17.37 -17.82 -3.38
N LEU A 52 -16.13 -18.13 -3.77
CA LEU A 52 -15.21 -17.16 -4.37
C LEU A 52 -15.80 -16.43 -5.59
N HIS A 53 -16.53 -17.13 -6.47
CA HIS A 53 -17.16 -16.49 -7.63
C HIS A 53 -18.23 -15.44 -7.27
N ARG A 54 -18.73 -15.45 -6.02
CA ARG A 54 -19.63 -14.39 -5.51
C ARG A 54 -18.85 -13.23 -4.90
N ALA A 55 -17.65 -13.48 -4.37
CA ALA A 55 -16.73 -12.46 -3.88
C ALA A 55 -15.93 -11.78 -5.01
N ALA A 56 -15.76 -12.45 -6.15
CA ALA A 56 -15.05 -11.91 -7.29
C ALA A 56 -15.79 -10.69 -7.88
N GLY A 57 -15.02 -9.69 -8.30
CA GLY A 57 -15.54 -8.48 -8.92
C GLY A 57 -16.06 -7.45 -7.91
N VAL A 58 -15.65 -7.55 -6.63
CA VAL A 58 -16.00 -6.51 -5.65
C VAL A 58 -15.42 -5.16 -6.11
N GLY A 59 -16.20 -4.09 -6.00
CA GLY A 59 -15.78 -2.75 -6.38
C GLY A 59 -15.70 -2.51 -7.89
N SER A 60 -16.19 -3.43 -8.73
CA SER A 60 -16.30 -3.21 -10.19
C SER A 60 -17.38 -2.19 -10.54
N ALA A 61 -18.41 -2.07 -9.70
CA ALA A 61 -19.31 -0.93 -9.65
C ALA A 61 -18.82 -0.04 -8.50
N GLY A 62 -18.49 1.23 -8.74
CA GLY A 62 -17.93 2.15 -7.73
C GLY A 62 -18.83 2.47 -6.53
N THR A 63 -19.91 1.72 -6.34
CA THR A 63 -20.86 1.78 -5.23
C THR A 63 -21.10 0.40 -4.59
N ASP A 64 -20.19 -0.56 -4.79
CA ASP A 64 -20.31 -1.88 -4.18
C ASP A 64 -20.14 -1.78 -2.66
N GLU A 65 -21.24 -1.97 -1.93
CA GLU A 65 -21.31 -1.86 -0.47
C GLU A 65 -20.34 -2.83 0.24
N ARG A 66 -19.95 -3.92 -0.43
CA ARG A 66 -19.01 -4.92 0.12
C ARG A 66 -17.59 -4.41 0.19
N LEU A 67 -17.26 -3.34 -0.54
CA LEU A 67 -15.88 -2.91 -0.70
C LEU A 67 -15.23 -2.49 0.62
N ALA A 68 -16.00 -1.86 1.52
CA ALA A 68 -15.53 -1.51 2.86
C ALA A 68 -15.09 -2.77 3.63
N ASP A 69 -15.90 -3.84 3.60
CA ASP A 69 -15.60 -5.10 4.27
C ASP A 69 -14.38 -5.82 3.68
N VAL A 70 -14.17 -5.68 2.36
CA VAL A 70 -13.02 -6.23 1.65
C VAL A 70 -11.72 -5.49 1.99
N ILE A 71 -11.75 -4.16 2.06
CA ILE A 71 -10.57 -3.34 2.38
C ILE A 71 -10.26 -3.31 3.88
N ALA A 72 -11.25 -3.48 4.75
CA ALA A 72 -11.08 -3.35 6.21
C ALA A 72 -9.87 -4.11 6.78
N PRO A 73 -9.62 -5.40 6.45
CA PRO A 73 -8.45 -6.12 6.95
C PRO A 73 -7.11 -5.49 6.56
N LEU A 74 -7.00 -5.01 5.32
CA LEU A 74 -5.80 -4.32 4.83
C LEU A 74 -5.58 -3.01 5.57
N ARG A 75 -6.65 -2.21 5.72
CA ARG A 75 -6.59 -0.96 6.47
C ARG A 75 -6.17 -1.20 7.91
N GLU A 76 -6.83 -2.13 8.60
CA GLU A 76 -6.50 -2.46 9.99
C GLU A 76 -5.05 -2.93 10.14
N ALA A 77 -4.57 -3.79 9.23
CA ALA A 77 -3.21 -4.29 9.27
C ALA A 77 -2.19 -3.17 9.03
N ALA A 78 -2.44 -2.28 8.08
CA ALA A 78 -1.58 -1.11 7.84
C ALA A 78 -1.56 -0.14 9.02
N LEU A 79 -2.73 0.17 9.61
CA LEU A 79 -2.82 1.02 10.80
C LEU A 79 -2.07 0.42 11.99
N ARG A 80 -2.15 -0.89 12.20
CA ARG A 80 -1.38 -1.57 13.24
C ARG A 80 0.12 -1.52 12.96
N ALA A 81 0.54 -1.83 11.73
CA ALA A 81 1.95 -1.90 11.34
C ALA A 81 2.65 -0.54 11.45
N CYS A 82 1.96 0.53 11.03
CA CYS A 82 2.52 1.88 10.99
C CYS A 82 2.27 2.69 12.27
N GLY A 83 1.49 2.17 13.23
CA GLY A 83 1.23 2.85 14.51
C GLY A 83 0.11 3.90 14.47
N GLY A 84 -0.86 3.74 13.57
CA GLY A 84 -2.08 4.55 13.50
C GLY A 84 -2.14 5.51 12.30
N PRO A 85 -3.29 6.20 12.11
CA PRO A 85 -3.55 7.00 10.91
C PRO A 85 -2.61 8.21 10.80
N GLU A 86 -2.36 8.91 11.92
CA GLU A 86 -1.44 10.06 11.97
C GLU A 86 -0.02 9.67 11.54
N ARG A 87 0.47 8.52 12.01
CA ARG A 87 1.80 8.01 11.67
C ARG A 87 1.91 7.64 10.19
N ILE A 88 0.88 7.01 9.61
CA ILE A 88 0.84 6.73 8.17
C ILE A 88 0.95 8.02 7.35
N LEU A 89 0.21 9.07 7.75
CA LEU A 89 0.21 10.35 7.04
C LEU A 89 1.52 11.13 7.17
N GLY A 90 2.28 10.88 8.24
CA GLY A 90 3.60 11.48 8.47
C GLY A 90 4.75 10.81 7.71
N LEU A 91 4.53 9.66 7.05
CA LEU A 91 5.59 8.95 6.33
C LEU A 91 6.06 9.75 5.11
N GLY A 92 7.37 9.99 5.03
CA GLY A 92 8.00 10.53 3.84
C GLY A 92 8.07 9.47 2.73
N VAL A 93 7.93 9.88 1.47
CA VAL A 93 8.05 8.95 0.32
C VAL A 93 9.31 9.27 -0.47
N SER A 94 10.24 8.32 -0.54
CA SER A 94 11.47 8.49 -1.32
C SER A 94 11.20 8.51 -2.83
N ALA A 95 12.18 8.97 -3.61
CA ALA A 95 12.21 8.70 -5.04
C ALA A 95 12.10 7.19 -5.32
N ALA A 96 11.38 6.83 -6.39
CA ALA A 96 11.20 5.43 -6.76
C ALA A 96 12.53 4.76 -7.14
N ARG A 97 12.57 3.44 -6.98
CA ARG A 97 13.62 2.54 -7.46
C ARG A 97 12.99 1.52 -8.38
N MET A 98 13.62 1.28 -9.52
CA MET A 98 13.13 0.35 -10.53
C MET A 98 14.19 -0.74 -10.76
N PRO A 99 14.03 -1.92 -10.15
CA PRO A 99 14.91 -3.05 -10.46
C PRO A 99 14.69 -3.57 -11.88
N ASP A 100 13.48 -3.41 -12.43
CA ASP A 100 13.13 -3.79 -13.80
C ASP A 100 12.00 -2.90 -14.35
N ARG A 101 11.55 -3.16 -15.58
CA ARG A 101 10.52 -2.35 -16.27
C ARG A 101 9.09 -2.54 -15.77
N HIS A 102 8.84 -3.57 -14.97
CA HIS A 102 7.54 -3.96 -14.42
C HIS A 102 7.46 -3.82 -12.91
N THR A 103 8.59 -3.60 -12.24
CA THR A 103 8.64 -3.47 -10.78
C THR A 103 9.19 -2.10 -10.41
N ALA A 104 8.56 -1.48 -9.42
CA ALA A 104 9.10 -0.33 -8.74
C ALA A 104 8.88 -0.46 -7.24
N PHE A 105 9.67 0.21 -6.44
CA PHE A 105 9.40 0.38 -5.01
C PHE A 105 9.79 1.78 -4.55
N VAL A 106 9.18 2.21 -3.46
CA VAL A 106 9.57 3.42 -2.73
C VAL A 106 9.91 3.04 -1.30
N LEU A 107 10.82 3.77 -0.69
CA LEU A 107 11.08 3.68 0.74
C LEU A 107 10.16 4.66 1.46
N LEU A 108 9.55 4.20 2.54
CA LEU A 108 8.75 5.02 3.43
C LEU A 108 9.67 5.45 4.58
N LEU A 109 9.93 6.75 4.65
CA LEU A 109 10.80 7.36 5.64
C LEU A 109 9.98 7.71 6.88
N PRO A 110 10.56 7.58 8.10
CA PRO A 110 9.86 7.96 9.31
C PRO A 110 9.49 9.45 9.29
N ASP A 111 8.47 9.80 10.06
CA ASP A 111 8.14 11.19 10.32
C ASP A 111 9.23 11.82 11.20
N PHE A 112 9.91 12.81 10.65
CA PHE A 112 10.96 13.57 11.33
C PHE A 112 10.42 14.83 12.05
N GLY A 113 9.11 15.08 11.98
CA GLY A 113 8.48 16.26 12.56
C GLY A 113 9.02 17.57 11.99
N GLU A 114 9.03 18.62 12.81
CA GLU A 114 9.60 19.93 12.43
C GLU A 114 11.15 19.96 12.50
N GLU A 115 11.79 18.89 12.98
CA GLU A 115 13.24 18.84 13.11
C GLU A 115 13.91 18.70 11.74
N ARG A 116 14.67 19.74 11.37
CA ARG A 116 15.37 19.82 10.08
C ARG A 116 16.72 19.13 10.06
N ILE A 117 17.20 18.67 11.21
CA ILE A 117 18.49 17.99 11.38
C ILE A 117 18.24 16.74 12.19
N VAL A 118 18.28 15.59 11.52
CA VAL A 118 18.11 14.28 12.13
C VAL A 118 19.41 13.49 11.98
N ASN A 119 19.73 12.63 12.93
CA ASN A 119 20.99 11.89 12.88
C ASN A 119 20.94 10.87 11.74
N GLU A 120 22.12 10.45 11.25
CA GLU A 120 22.21 9.41 10.22
C GLU A 120 21.55 8.09 10.65
N SER A 121 21.53 7.80 11.95
CA SER A 121 20.80 6.65 12.52
C SER A 121 19.30 6.72 12.30
N ASP A 122 18.75 7.93 12.20
CA ASP A 122 17.31 8.21 12.11
C ASP A 122 16.86 8.18 10.64
N TRP A 123 17.80 8.27 9.68
CA TRP A 123 17.58 8.21 8.23
C TRP A 123 17.24 6.82 7.67
N ARG A 124 16.97 5.84 8.54
CA ARG A 124 16.63 4.49 8.11
C ARG A 124 15.19 4.44 7.58
N PRO A 125 14.93 3.79 6.44
CA PRO A 125 13.57 3.53 6.00
C PRO A 125 12.78 2.82 7.10
N ALA A 126 11.58 3.31 7.38
CA ALA A 126 10.65 2.67 8.29
C ALA A 126 10.01 1.45 7.61
N HIS A 127 9.66 1.60 6.32
CA HIS A 127 8.99 0.58 5.53
C HIS A 127 9.36 0.73 4.04
N LEU A 128 8.80 -0.13 3.19
CA LEU A 128 8.80 0.06 1.74
C LEU A 128 7.44 -0.30 1.15
N LEU A 129 7.09 0.30 0.02
CA LEU A 129 5.89 -0.06 -0.73
C LEU A 129 6.27 -0.46 -2.16
N ALA A 130 5.82 -1.64 -2.59
CA ALA A 130 6.13 -2.18 -3.90
C ALA A 130 4.99 -1.96 -4.89
N PHE A 131 5.37 -1.83 -6.15
CA PHE A 131 4.47 -1.58 -7.26
C PHE A 131 4.77 -2.51 -8.42
N THR A 132 3.71 -2.90 -9.12
CA THR A 132 3.78 -3.62 -10.38
C THR A 132 3.18 -2.77 -11.50
N TYR A 133 3.77 -2.83 -12.69
CA TYR A 133 3.24 -2.17 -13.88
C TYR A 133 2.37 -3.14 -14.67
N GLU A 134 1.05 -2.95 -14.61
CA GLU A 134 0.08 -3.74 -15.34
C GLU A 134 -1.05 -2.88 -15.89
N SER A 135 -1.70 -3.33 -16.97
CA SER A 135 -2.79 -2.57 -17.62
C SER A 135 -2.43 -1.12 -17.98
N ARG A 136 -1.14 -0.84 -18.23
CA ARG A 136 -0.54 0.49 -18.50
C ARG A 136 -0.48 1.44 -17.29
N GLU A 137 -0.67 0.93 -16.08
CA GLU A 137 -0.66 1.70 -14.84
C GLU A 137 0.27 1.06 -13.80
N TRP A 138 0.78 1.88 -12.90
CA TRP A 138 1.48 1.39 -11.71
C TRP A 138 0.45 1.14 -10.61
N LEU A 139 0.52 -0.02 -9.96
CA LEU A 139 -0.40 -0.43 -8.91
C LEU A 139 0.37 -1.02 -7.73
N VAL A 140 -0.14 -0.82 -6.52
CA VAL A 140 0.41 -1.38 -5.28
C VAL A 140 0.27 -2.91 -5.31
N ASP A 141 1.36 -3.59 -5.04
CA ASP A 141 1.43 -5.04 -4.99
C ASP A 141 1.67 -5.51 -3.55
N LEU A 142 0.65 -6.12 -2.95
CA LEU A 142 0.68 -6.55 -1.55
C LEU A 142 1.72 -7.66 -1.34
N GLY A 143 1.71 -8.68 -2.20
CA GLY A 143 2.62 -9.81 -2.11
C GLY A 143 4.08 -9.41 -2.32
N ARG A 144 4.33 -8.53 -3.31
CA ARG A 144 5.67 -8.00 -3.56
C ARG A 144 6.15 -7.07 -2.46
N THR A 145 5.25 -6.30 -1.84
CA THR A 145 5.59 -5.47 -0.68
C THR A 145 6.04 -6.34 0.49
N ALA A 146 5.30 -7.40 0.80
CA ALA A 146 5.68 -8.35 1.85
C ALA A 146 7.03 -9.01 1.58
N LEU A 147 7.23 -9.51 0.35
CA LEU A 147 8.48 -10.16 -0.07
C LEU A 147 9.68 -9.24 0.06
N LEU A 148 9.61 -8.05 -0.56
CA LEU A 148 10.71 -7.09 -0.54
C LEU A 148 10.98 -6.57 0.88
N SER A 149 9.94 -6.41 1.71
CA SER A 149 10.11 -5.99 3.11
C SER A 149 10.92 -7.02 3.89
N ALA A 150 10.59 -8.31 3.73
CA ALA A 150 11.34 -9.40 4.34
C ALA A 150 12.80 -9.46 3.86
N GLU A 151 13.03 -9.33 2.54
CA GLU A 151 14.39 -9.30 1.97
C GLU A 151 15.22 -8.11 2.45
N ALA A 152 14.60 -6.95 2.65
CA ALA A 152 15.24 -5.74 3.14
C ALA A 152 15.40 -5.71 4.68
N GLY A 153 14.83 -6.68 5.41
CA GLY A 153 14.79 -6.66 6.87
C GLY A 153 13.95 -5.50 7.43
N LEU A 154 12.96 -5.02 6.67
CA LEU A 154 12.05 -3.95 7.05
C LEU A 154 10.67 -4.52 7.45
N PRO A 155 9.97 -3.89 8.40
CA PRO A 155 8.57 -4.23 8.68
C PRO A 155 7.68 -3.97 7.45
N ASP A 156 6.77 -4.90 7.16
CA ASP A 156 5.76 -4.72 6.10
C ASP A 156 4.76 -3.62 6.52
N PRO A 157 4.61 -2.51 5.75
CA PRO A 157 3.67 -1.45 6.09
C PRO A 157 2.21 -1.84 5.94
N LEU A 158 1.92 -2.99 5.31
CA LEU A 158 0.58 -3.53 5.13
C LEU A 158 0.27 -4.59 6.20
N GLY A 159 1.28 -5.01 6.97
CA GLY A 159 1.18 -5.96 8.07
C GLY A 159 0.66 -7.35 7.67
N GLU A 160 0.45 -8.20 8.67
CA GLU A 160 -0.25 -9.47 8.46
C GLU A 160 -1.75 -9.21 8.23
N ILE A 161 -2.19 -9.38 6.98
CA ILE A 161 -3.60 -9.37 6.63
C ILE A 161 -4.20 -10.73 7.02
N ARG A 162 -5.09 -10.73 8.01
CA ARG A 162 -5.72 -11.94 8.53
C ARG A 162 -7.11 -12.14 7.90
N ALA A 163 -7.43 -13.41 7.62
CA ALA A 163 -8.80 -13.86 7.39
C ALA A 163 -9.55 -13.98 8.72
#